data_AF-A0A524AQ32-F1
#
_entry.id   AF-A0A524AQ32-F1
#
_cell.length_a   1.000
_cell.length_b   1.000
_cell.length_c   1.000
_cell.angle_alpha   90.00
_cell.angle_beta   90.00
_cell.angle_gamma   90.00
#
_symmetry.space_group_name_H-M   'P 1'
#
loop_
_entity.id
_entity.type
_entity.pdbx_description
1 polymer ?
#
loop_
_entity_poly.entity_id
_entity_poly.type
_entity_poly.pdbx_seq_one_letter_code
_entity_poly.pdbx_strand_id
1 'polypeptide(L)'
;MNRRRSNIEIIADMLRVGENGAGKTEIMYSANMSYAQIQKYLGFLLSHGFVNKVKVGNPSVTYQVTDKGGELLKNINYIIEVLEFHNGHNGNGA
;
A
#
# COMPACT_ATOMS: atom_id res chain seq x y z
N MET A 1 17.22 9.32 -9.39
CA MET A 1 17.74 8.78 -8.11
C MET A 1 16.79 7.69 -7.63
N ASN A 2 17.26 6.45 -7.45
CA ASN A 2 16.41 5.34 -7.01
C ASN A 2 16.33 5.37 -5.47
N ARG A 3 15.36 6.14 -4.92
CA ARG A 3 15.14 6.22 -3.48
C ARG A 3 14.51 4.90 -3.01
N ARG A 4 15.05 4.33 -1.93
CA ARG A 4 14.44 3.17 -1.27
C ARG A 4 13.07 3.57 -0.73
N ARG A 5 12.01 2.86 -1.14
CA ARG A 5 10.67 3.06 -0.60
C ARG A 5 10.65 2.78 0.91
N SER A 6 10.03 3.69 1.63
CA SER A 6 9.71 3.62 3.04
C SER A 6 8.56 2.62 3.29
N ASN A 7 8.41 2.18 4.54
CA ASN A 7 7.34 1.26 4.92
C ASN A 7 5.94 1.86 4.66
N ILE A 8 5.79 3.17 4.85
CA ILE A 8 4.51 3.87 4.69
C ILE A 8 4.08 3.92 3.21
N GLU A 9 5.04 4.15 2.29
CA GLU A 9 4.81 4.08 0.84
C GLU A 9 4.41 2.66 0.42
N ILE A 10 5.11 1.63 0.93
CA ILE A 10 4.77 0.23 0.61
C ILE A 10 3.38 -0.15 1.10
N ILE A 11 3.01 0.26 2.32
CA ILE A 11 1.67 0.01 2.87
C ILE A 11 0.61 0.72 2.02
N ALA A 12 0.83 1.99 1.65
CA ALA A 12 -0.10 2.73 0.81
C ALA A 12 -0.30 2.08 -0.56
N ASP A 13 0.79 1.66 -1.22
CA ASP A 13 0.74 0.98 -2.51
C ASP A 13 -0.08 -0.32 -2.42
N MET A 14 0.15 -1.13 -1.38
CA MET A 14 -0.60 -2.38 -1.18
C MET A 14 -2.08 -2.15 -0.92
N LEU A 15 -2.42 -1.13 -0.13
CA LEU A 15 -3.82 -0.78 0.12
C LEU A 15 -4.49 -0.31 -1.18
N ARG A 16 -3.86 0.57 -1.98
CA ARG A 16 -4.40 1.00 -3.28
C ARG A 16 -4.68 -0.18 -4.22
N VAL A 17 -3.72 -1.10 -4.35
CA VAL A 17 -3.91 -2.29 -5.21
C VAL A 17 -5.03 -3.19 -4.69
N GLY A 18 -5.21 -3.26 -3.37
CA GLY A 18 -6.24 -4.09 -2.75
C GLY A 18 -7.65 -3.49 -2.70
N GLU A 19 -7.89 -2.23 -3.12
CA GLU A 19 -9.21 -1.58 -3.02
C GLU A 19 -10.31 -2.37 -3.75
N ASN A 20 -10.01 -2.89 -4.94
CA ASN A 20 -10.92 -3.71 -5.73
C ASN A 20 -10.71 -5.23 -5.54
N GLY A 21 -9.87 -5.61 -4.58
CA GLY A 21 -9.40 -6.98 -4.41
C GLY A 21 -8.33 -7.34 -5.43
N ALA A 22 -7.20 -7.89 -4.96
CA ALA A 22 -6.10 -8.27 -5.83
C ALA A 22 -5.49 -9.61 -5.44
N GLY A 23 -4.94 -10.32 -6.43
CA GLY A 23 -4.18 -11.54 -6.16
C GLY A 23 -2.87 -11.22 -5.44
N LYS A 24 -2.32 -12.16 -4.65
CA LYS A 24 -1.02 -11.95 -3.98
C LYS A 24 0.09 -11.60 -4.98
N THR A 25 0.10 -12.28 -6.12
CA THR A 25 1.07 -12.09 -7.20
C THR A 25 0.92 -10.73 -7.86
N GLU A 26 -0.32 -10.28 -8.07
CA GLU A 26 -0.64 -8.95 -8.59
C GLU A 26 -0.13 -7.85 -7.64
N ILE A 27 -0.43 -7.97 -6.33
CA ILE A 27 0.09 -7.03 -5.32
C ILE A 27 1.62 -7.00 -5.32
N MET A 28 2.27 -8.17 -5.41
CA MET A 28 3.73 -8.27 -5.43
C MET A 28 4.35 -7.56 -6.63
N TYR A 29 3.81 -7.77 -7.84
CA TYR A 29 4.33 -7.16 -9.06
C TYR A 29 4.01 -5.67 -9.14
N SER A 30 2.77 -5.25 -8.84
CA SER A 30 2.37 -3.85 -8.87
C SER A 30 3.18 -3.00 -7.89
N ALA A 31 3.52 -3.57 -6.73
CA ALA A 31 4.31 -2.90 -5.74
C ALA A 31 5.80 -3.26 -5.81
N ASN A 32 6.34 -3.85 -6.89
CA ASN A 32 7.77 -4.19 -7.07
C ASN A 32 8.44 -4.75 -5.79
N MET A 33 7.81 -5.77 -5.17
CA MET A 33 8.23 -6.35 -3.91
C MET A 33 8.88 -7.72 -4.12
N SER A 34 9.88 -8.05 -3.31
CA SER A 34 10.35 -9.44 -3.17
C SER A 34 9.32 -10.30 -2.44
N TYR A 35 9.44 -11.63 -2.59
CA TYR A 35 8.58 -12.59 -1.88
C TYR A 35 8.60 -12.39 -0.36
N ALA A 36 9.76 -12.07 0.23
CA ALA A 36 9.88 -11.82 1.66
C ALA A 36 9.16 -10.53 2.08
N GLN A 37 9.22 -9.48 1.26
CA GLN A 37 8.54 -8.22 1.54
C GLN A 37 7.02 -8.40 1.50
N ILE A 38 6.47 -9.03 0.45
CA ILE A 38 5.02 -9.22 0.37
C ILE A 38 4.50 -10.05 1.55
N GLN A 39 5.21 -11.10 1.97
CA GLN A 39 4.81 -11.90 3.13
C GLN A 39 4.77 -11.08 4.42
N LYS A 40 5.80 -10.26 4.67
CA LYS A 40 5.89 -9.39 5.85
C LYS A 40 4.74 -8.39 5.88
N TYR A 41 4.54 -7.63 4.81
CA TYR A 41 3.54 -6.55 4.80
C TYR A 41 2.12 -7.09 4.70
N LEU A 42 1.87 -8.12 3.89
CA LEU A 42 0.54 -8.72 3.80
C LEU A 42 0.15 -9.37 5.13
N GLY A 43 1.09 -10.04 5.81
CA GLY A 43 0.88 -10.57 7.15
C GLY A 43 0.50 -9.49 8.17
N PHE A 44 1.18 -8.34 8.14
CA PHE A 44 0.84 -7.18 8.95
C PHE A 44 -0.58 -6.65 8.65
N LEU A 45 -0.93 -6.46 7.38
CA LEU A 45 -2.23 -5.92 6.98
C LEU A 45 -3.39 -6.86 7.36
N LEU A 46 -3.18 -8.17 7.19
CA LEU A 46 -4.15 -9.19 7.59
C LEU A 46 -4.32 -9.23 9.12
N SER A 47 -3.21 -9.27 9.88
CA SER A 47 -3.29 -9.40 11.34
C SER A 47 -3.91 -8.20 12.04
N HIS A 48 -3.86 -7.03 11.41
CA HIS A 48 -4.45 -5.80 11.93
C HIS A 48 -5.84 -5.49 11.33
N GLY A 49 -6.34 -6.33 10.41
CA GLY A 49 -7.66 -6.19 9.79
C GLY A 49 -7.78 -5.03 8.81
N PHE A 50 -6.66 -4.59 8.21
CA PHE A 50 -6.67 -3.60 7.13
C PHE A 50 -7.02 -4.22 5.77
N VAL A 51 -6.78 -5.53 5.63
CA VAL A 51 -7.07 -6.32 4.43
C VAL A 51 -7.72 -7.62 4.87
N ASN A 52 -8.71 -8.07 4.11
CA ASN A 52 -9.36 -9.37 4.25
C ASN A 52 -8.94 -10.31 3.12
N LYS A 53 -8.97 -11.61 3.43
CA LYS A 53 -8.76 -12.69 2.47
C LYS A 53 -10.11 -13.18 1.96
N VAL A 54 -10.40 -12.96 0.68
CA VAL A 54 -11.66 -13.35 0.04
C VAL A 54 -11.42 -14.57 -0.86
N LYS A 55 -12.25 -15.60 -0.72
CA LYS A 55 -12.23 -16.76 -1.61
C LYS A 55 -13.11 -16.46 -2.83
N VAL A 56 -12.49 -16.36 -4.00
CA VAL A 56 -13.17 -16.17 -5.29
C VAL A 56 -13.31 -17.48 -6.09
N GLY A 57 -12.77 -18.59 -5.56
CA GLY A 57 -12.89 -19.92 -6.11
C GLY A 57 -11.96 -20.90 -5.38
N ASN A 58 -11.81 -22.11 -5.91
CA ASN A 58 -10.79 -23.05 -5.45
C ASN A 58 -9.74 -23.23 -6.58
N PRO A 59 -8.47 -22.79 -6.43
CA PRO A 59 -7.79 -22.26 -5.24
C PRO A 59 -7.69 -20.72 -5.18
N SER A 60 -8.46 -19.99 -5.99
CA SER A 60 -8.30 -18.54 -6.16
C SER A 60 -8.69 -17.72 -4.93
N VAL A 61 -7.73 -16.91 -4.46
CA VAL A 61 -7.88 -15.99 -3.33
C VAL A 61 -7.50 -14.58 -3.77
N THR A 62 -8.33 -13.62 -3.39
CA THR A 62 -8.02 -12.19 -3.47
C THR A 62 -7.86 -11.60 -2.07
N TYR A 63 -7.11 -10.50 -2.02
CA TYR A 63 -6.90 -9.70 -0.82
C TYR A 63 -7.57 -8.36 -1.05
N GLN A 64 -8.59 -8.06 -0.25
CA GLN A 64 -9.42 -6.87 -0.41
C GLN A 64 -9.28 -5.98 0.82
N VAL A 65 -9.10 -4.68 0.57
CA VAL A 65 -9.04 -3.68 1.63
C VAL A 65 -10.37 -3.63 2.39
N THR A 66 -10.28 -3.50 3.71
CA THR A 66 -11.44 -3.26 4.59
C THR A 66 -11.70 -1.77 4.73
N ASP A 67 -12.85 -1.38 5.30
CA ASP A 67 -13.13 0.02 5.62
C ASP A 67 -12.01 0.63 6.48
N LYS A 68 -11.53 -0.11 7.48
CA LYS A 68 -10.39 0.26 8.34
C LYS A 68 -9.09 0.44 7.53
N GLY A 69 -8.86 -0.40 6.53
CA GLY A 69 -7.72 -0.25 5.62
C GLY A 69 -7.84 0.98 4.72
N GLY A 70 -9.05 1.28 4.25
CA GLY A 70 -9.34 2.49 3.47
C GLY A 70 -9.12 3.77 4.29
N GLU A 71 -9.52 3.78 5.55
CA GLU A 71 -9.22 4.89 6.48
C GLU A 71 -7.71 5.07 6.69
N LEU A 72 -6.97 3.97 6.89
CA LEU A 72 -5.51 4.03 7.00
C LEU A 72 -4.88 4.63 5.74
N LEU A 73 -5.33 4.21 4.55
CA LEU A 73 -4.83 4.74 3.28
C LEU A 73 -5.08 6.25 3.15
N LYS A 74 -6.29 6.71 3.51
CA LYS A 74 -6.63 8.14 3.53
C LYS A 74 -5.70 8.92 4.46
N ASN A 75 -5.47 8.42 5.67
CA ASN A 75 -4.58 9.06 6.65
C ASN A 75 -3.13 9.11 6.15
N ILE A 76 -2.64 8.04 5.53
CA ILE A 76 -1.30 8.01 4.95
C ILE A 76 -1.16 9.04 3.82
N ASN A 77 -2.13 9.10 2.90
CA ASN A 77 -2.09 10.06 1.79
C ASN A 77 -2.09 11.50 2.32
N TYR A 78 -2.91 11.81 3.33
CA TYR A 78 -2.92 13.13 3.97
C TYR A 78 -1.56 13.46 4.60
N ILE A 79 -0.95 12.53 5.33
CA ILE A 79 0.38 12.74 5.92
C ILE A 79 1.44 12.99 4.85
N ILE A 80 1.44 12.20 3.77
CA ILE A 80 2.38 12.37 2.65
C ILE A 80 2.19 13.75 2.03
N GLU A 81 0.95 14.13 1.72
CA GLU A 81 0.61 15.45 1.17
C GLU A 81 1.15 16.59 2.05
N VAL A 82 0.82 16.58 3.35
CA VAL A 82 1.27 17.60 4.31
C VAL A 82 2.80 17.68 4.40
N LEU A 83 3.49 16.54 4.37
CA LEU A 83 4.95 16.48 4.47
C LEU A 83 5.66 16.86 3.16
N GLU A 84 5.09 16.54 2.00
CA GLU A 84 5.65 16.92 0.70
C GLU A 84 5.56 18.43 0.44
N PHE A 85 4.56 19.12 0.97
CA PHE A 85 4.48 20.59 0.96
C PHE A 85 5.65 21.28 1.66
N HIS A 86 6.35 20.61 2.59
CA HIS A 86 7.48 21.19 3.33
C HIS A 86 8.84 21.03 2.61
N ASN A 87 8.91 20.34 1.46
CA ASN A 87 10.15 20.05 0.75
C ASN A 87 10.41 20.89 -0.52
N GLY A 88 9.82 22.08 -0.62
CA GLY A 88 10.47 23.20 -1.33
C GLY A 88 9.78 23.71 -2.60
N HIS A 89 9.01 24.79 -2.44
CA HIS A 89 9.18 25.95 -3.31
C HIS A 89 10.57 26.54 -3.06
N ASN A 90 11.56 26.15 -3.86
CA ASN A 90 12.83 26.86 -3.98
C ASN A 90 13.20 26.97 -5.47
N GLY A 91 13.10 28.20 -5.99
CA GLY A 91 13.55 28.65 -7.31
C GLY A 91 12.39 28.96 -8.28
N ASN A 92 12.17 30.17 -8.81
CA ASN A 92 12.97 31.39 -8.84
C ASN A 92 12.05 32.62 -8.88
N GLY A 93 12.28 33.55 -7.96
CA GLY A 93 12.06 34.96 -8.20
C GLY A 93 13.37 35.56 -8.70
N ALA A 94 13.43 35.86 -9.99
CA ALA A 94 14.21 36.88 -10.68
C ALA A 94 14.02 36.67 -12.20
#